data_AF-A0A3P7Q7G4-F1
#
_entry.id   AF-A0A3P7Q7G4-F1
#
_cell.length_a   1.000
_cell.length_b   1.000
_cell.length_c   1.000
_cell.angle_alpha   90.00
_cell.angle_beta   90.00
_cell.angle_gamma   90.00
#
_symmetry.space_group_name_H-M   'P 1'
#
loop_
_entity.id
_entity.type
_entity.pdbx_description
1 polymer ?
#
loop_
_entity_poly.entity_id
_entity_poly.type
_entity_poly.pdbx_seq_one_letter_code
_entity_poly.pdbx_strand_id
1 'polypeptide(L)'
;METLQDVGCLDNDRVVLHIGPVSYIHANYVTTPMNAKRFICTQAPLPKTCPEFWYMVVQENCTAICMLCNFIEQRTKKCAEYFPTEEGPPLVFEGNVSVQLKRQYPVSANTDYFEPHVQPGLCNTQVRPYFLPIPL
;
A
#
# COMPACT_ATOMS: atom_id res chain seq x y z
N MET A 1 16.64 -7.20 12.88
CA MET A 1 15.52 -7.14 11.93
C MET A 1 14.35 -7.81 12.61
N GLU A 2 13.56 -7.03 13.35
CA GLU A 2 12.38 -7.57 14.02
C GLU A 2 11.19 -7.18 13.15
N THR A 3 10.83 -8.10 12.25
CA THR A 3 9.44 -8.18 11.81
C THR A 3 8.63 -8.44 13.07
N LEU A 4 7.50 -7.75 13.27
CA LEU A 4 6.54 -8.10 14.33
C LEU A 4 6.13 -9.57 14.11
N GLN A 5 6.81 -10.48 14.81
CA GLN A 5 6.74 -11.93 14.60
C GLN A 5 5.52 -12.54 15.30
N ASP A 6 4.52 -11.71 15.61
CA ASP A 6 3.40 -12.14 16.47
C ASP A 6 2.06 -11.51 16.10
N VAL A 7 1.85 -11.22 14.82
CA VAL A 7 0.51 -10.95 14.28
C VAL A 7 0.19 -12.03 13.27
N GLY A 8 -0.35 -13.15 13.76
CA GLY A 8 -0.88 -14.20 12.89
C GLY A 8 -1.96 -13.63 11.98
N CYS A 9 -1.83 -13.83 10.67
CA CYS A 9 -2.93 -13.59 9.75
C CYS A 9 -4.08 -14.53 10.15
N LEU A 10 -5.23 -13.99 10.53
CA LEU A 10 -6.42 -14.82 10.71
C LEU A 10 -6.81 -15.36 9.33
N ASP A 11 -6.66 -16.66 9.11
CA ASP A 11 -6.81 -17.29 7.79
C ASP A 11 -8.16 -17.01 7.13
N ASN A 12 -9.23 -16.85 7.93
CA ASN A 12 -10.58 -16.65 7.43
C ASN A 12 -10.82 -15.26 6.79
N ASP A 13 -10.04 -14.25 7.17
CA ASP A 13 -10.24 -12.86 6.71
C ASP A 13 -9.04 -12.34 5.91
N ARG A 14 -8.14 -13.23 5.46
CA ARG A 14 -6.95 -12.86 4.69
C ARG A 14 -7.36 -12.35 3.29
N VAL A 15 -6.70 -11.30 2.84
CA VAL A 15 -6.81 -10.85 1.45
C VAL A 15 -6.09 -11.85 0.53
N VAL A 16 -6.78 -12.31 -0.50
CA VAL A 16 -6.23 -13.22 -1.52
C VAL A 16 -6.05 -12.44 -2.81
N LEU A 17 -4.83 -12.45 -3.36
CA LEU A 17 -4.58 -11.83 -4.66
C LEU A 17 -5.04 -12.76 -5.79
N HIS A 18 -5.77 -12.18 -6.74
CA HIS A 18 -6.24 -12.79 -7.97
C HIS A 18 -5.58 -12.16 -9.20
N ILE A 19 -4.85 -11.06 -9.02
CA ILE A 19 -4.03 -10.42 -10.04
C ILE A 19 -2.55 -10.54 -9.66
N GLY A 20 -1.70 -10.71 -10.67
CA GLY A 20 -0.26 -10.93 -10.47
C GLY A 20 0.15 -12.41 -10.41
N PRO A 21 1.45 -12.69 -10.12
CA PRO A 21 2.01 -14.03 -10.20
C PRO A 21 1.77 -14.89 -8.94
N VAL A 22 1.35 -14.28 -7.82
CA VAL A 22 1.20 -14.93 -6.51
C VAL A 22 -0.14 -14.56 -5.87
N SER A 23 -0.67 -15.42 -5.01
CA SER A 23 -1.96 -15.23 -4.32
C SER A 23 -1.86 -14.76 -2.86
N TYR A 24 -0.63 -14.66 -2.34
CA TYR A 24 -0.37 -14.33 -0.94
C TYR A 24 0.08 -12.87 -0.78
N ILE A 25 -0.54 -12.19 0.18
CA ILE A 25 -0.08 -10.94 0.77
C ILE A 25 -0.41 -10.96 2.27
N HIS A 26 0.46 -10.37 3.09
CA HIS A 26 0.25 -10.26 4.53
C HIS A 26 -0.75 -9.13 4.85
N ALA A 27 -2.02 -9.38 4.56
CA ALA A 27 -3.11 -8.42 4.75
C ALA A 27 -4.41 -9.12 5.14
N ASN A 28 -5.21 -8.46 5.97
CA ASN A 28 -6.50 -8.93 6.43
C ASN A 28 -7.58 -7.85 6.26
N TYR A 29 -8.79 -8.28 5.91
CA TYR A 29 -9.97 -7.43 5.98
C TYR A 29 -10.31 -7.14 7.44
N VAL A 30 -10.69 -5.89 7.73
CA VAL A 30 -11.25 -5.48 9.01
C VAL A 30 -12.66 -4.99 8.78
N THR A 31 -13.59 -5.70 9.41
CA THR A 31 -15.03 -5.46 9.33
C THR A 31 -15.42 -4.36 10.32
N THR A 32 -16.50 -3.64 10.01
CA THR A 32 -17.27 -2.88 11.00
C THR A 32 -18.71 -3.37 11.01
N PRO A 33 -19.50 -3.09 12.06
CA PRO A 33 -20.90 -3.52 12.12
C PRO A 33 -21.74 -3.09 10.90
N MET A 34 -21.32 -2.05 10.20
CA MET A 34 -22.01 -1.51 9.00
C MET A 34 -21.38 -1.96 7.67
N ASN A 35 -20.16 -2.50 7.66
CA ASN A 35 -19.47 -2.90 6.43
C ASN A 35 -18.41 -3.98 6.69
N ALA A 36 -18.62 -5.17 6.13
CA ALA A 36 -17.73 -6.32 6.30
C ALA A 36 -16.33 -6.17 5.65
N LYS A 37 -16.14 -5.24 4.71
CA LYS A 37 -14.84 -4.97 4.05
C LYS A 37 -14.51 -3.50 4.13
N ARG A 38 -14.56 -2.93 5.33
CA ARG A 38 -14.38 -1.48 5.49
C ARG A 38 -12.92 -1.07 5.36
N PHE A 39 -12.01 -1.86 5.93
CA PHE A 39 -10.58 -1.56 5.91
C PHE A 39 -9.77 -2.80 5.56
N ILE A 40 -8.56 -2.57 5.07
CA ILE A 40 -7.54 -3.60 4.90
C ILE A 40 -6.36 -3.18 5.77
N CYS A 41 -6.00 -4.02 6.73
CA CYS A 41 -4.79 -3.87 7.51
C CYS A 41 -3.71 -4.77 6.91
N THR A 42 -2.55 -4.22 6.62
CA THR A 42 -1.44 -4.95 6.00
C THR A 42 -0.11 -4.61 6.66
N GLN A 43 0.86 -5.50 6.49
CA GLN A 43 2.25 -5.22 6.80
C GLN A 43 2.76 -4.05 5.96
N ALA A 44 3.66 -3.25 6.52
CA ALA A 44 4.43 -2.28 5.75
C ALA A 44 5.12 -2.98 4.56
N PRO A 45 4.96 -2.48 3.32
CA PRO A 45 5.58 -3.07 2.15
C PRO A 45 7.09 -3.29 2.34
N LEU A 46 7.56 -4.46 1.94
CA LEU A 46 8.97 -4.80 1.85
C LEU A 46 9.44 -4.57 0.41
N PRO A 47 10.75 -4.40 0.14
CA PRO A 47 11.22 -4.12 -1.22
C PRO A 47 10.77 -5.14 -2.28
N LYS A 48 10.58 -6.40 -1.87
CA LYS A 48 10.13 -7.49 -2.74
C LYS A 48 8.61 -7.66 -2.80
N THR A 49 7.86 -7.00 -1.94
CA THR A 49 6.40 -7.14 -1.84
C THR A 49 5.63 -5.88 -2.27
N CYS A 50 6.33 -4.85 -2.76
CA CYS A 50 5.71 -3.67 -3.34
C CYS A 50 4.78 -3.99 -4.54
N PRO A 51 5.12 -4.90 -5.48
CA PRO A 51 4.18 -5.30 -6.53
C PRO A 51 2.87 -5.86 -5.96
N GLU A 52 2.95 -6.79 -5.00
CA GLU A 52 1.82 -7.42 -4.33
C GLU A 52 0.94 -6.40 -3.60
N PHE A 53 1.56 -5.42 -2.94
CA PHE A 53 0.83 -4.32 -2.34
C PHE A 53 -0.01 -3.54 -3.36
N TRP A 54 0.55 -3.22 -4.54
CA TRP A 54 -0.21 -2.53 -5.59
C TRP A 54 -1.24 -3.41 -6.28
N TYR A 55 -0.97 -4.71 -6.44
CA TYR A 55 -1.97 -5.68 -6.86
C TYR A 55 -3.18 -5.64 -5.93
N MET A 56 -2.96 -5.66 -4.61
CA MET A 56 -4.02 -5.56 -3.62
C MET A 56 -4.82 -4.25 -3.75
N VAL A 57 -4.12 -3.12 -3.82
CA VAL A 57 -4.74 -1.78 -3.88
C VAL A 57 -5.64 -1.64 -5.10
N VAL A 58 -5.19 -2.10 -6.27
CA VAL A 58 -5.98 -2.06 -7.50
C VAL A 58 -7.13 -3.07 -7.46
N GLN A 59 -6.87 -4.32 -7.06
CA GLN A 59 -7.88 -5.37 -6.98
C GLN A 59 -9.06 -4.98 -6.10
N GLU A 60 -8.77 -4.41 -4.93
CA GLU A 60 -9.80 -4.04 -3.94
C GLU A 60 -10.37 -2.63 -4.17
N ASN A 61 -9.97 -1.97 -5.26
CA ASN A 61 -10.36 -0.59 -5.60
C ASN A 61 -10.13 0.39 -4.43
N CYS A 62 -9.00 0.26 -3.74
CA CYS A 62 -8.64 1.12 -2.62
C CYS A 62 -8.42 2.56 -3.10
N THR A 63 -9.17 3.52 -2.56
CA THR A 63 -9.04 4.95 -2.91
C THR A 63 -8.12 5.73 -1.98
N ALA A 64 -7.77 5.15 -0.83
CA ALA A 64 -6.95 5.79 0.19
C ALA A 64 -6.01 4.78 0.86
N ILE A 65 -4.82 5.23 1.23
CA ILE A 65 -3.83 4.48 2.01
C ILE A 65 -3.51 5.29 3.26
N CYS A 66 -3.64 4.71 4.45
CA CYS A 66 -3.20 5.39 5.68
C CYS A 66 -1.86 4.80 6.10
N MET A 67 -0.79 5.58 5.96
CA MET A 67 0.55 5.17 6.36
C MET A 67 0.74 5.49 7.84
N LEU A 68 0.97 4.43 8.62
CA LEU A 68 1.12 4.48 10.07
C LEU A 68 2.58 4.53 10.53
N CYS A 69 3.53 4.28 9.64
CA CYS A 69 4.96 4.32 9.94
C CYS A 69 5.70 5.16 8.92
N ASN A 70 6.88 5.68 9.27
CA ASN A 70 7.76 6.30 8.27
C ASN A 70 8.60 5.23 7.56
N PHE A 71 9.15 5.56 6.38
CA PHE A 71 10.10 4.67 5.69
C PHE A 71 11.32 4.33 6.57
N ILE A 72 11.79 5.33 7.32
CA ILE A 72 12.90 5.21 8.26
C ILE A 72 12.41 5.69 9.64
N GLU A 73 12.55 4.83 10.65
CA GLU A 73 12.32 5.17 12.05
C GLU A 73 13.52 4.75 12.87
N GLN A 74 13.99 5.62 13.77
CA GLN A 74 15.13 5.33 14.64
C GLN A 74 16.35 4.77 13.86
N ARG A 75 16.60 5.31 12.65
CA ARG A 75 17.67 4.91 11.71
C ARG A 75 17.54 3.50 11.11
N THR A 76 16.40 2.85 11.30
CA THR A 76 16.10 1.53 10.74
C THR A 76 15.06 1.65 9.64
N LYS A 77 15.25 0.96 8.52
CA LYS A 77 14.24 0.86 7.44
C LYS A 77 13.06 0.04 7.93
N LYS A 78 11.88 0.65 8.04
CA LYS A 78 10.64 0.01 8.51
C LYS A 78 9.64 -0.26 7.38
N CYS A 79 9.71 0.52 6.31
CA CYS A 79 8.85 0.40 5.14
C CYS A 79 9.69 0.68 3.88
N ALA A 80 9.45 -0.08 2.82
CA ALA A 80 10.02 0.22 1.50
C ALA A 80 9.31 1.44 0.89
N GLU A 81 10.01 2.17 0.03
CA GLU A 81 9.39 3.20 -0.79
C GLU A 81 8.53 2.51 -1.87
N TYR A 82 7.22 2.49 -1.65
CA TYR A 82 6.26 1.86 -2.57
C TYR A 82 5.55 2.88 -3.47
N PHE A 83 5.73 4.18 -3.25
CA PHE A 83 5.24 5.27 -4.09
C PHE A 83 6.31 6.37 -4.23
N PRO A 84 6.32 7.15 -5.31
CA PRO A 84 7.25 8.26 -5.48
C PRO A 84 6.93 9.43 -4.51
N THR A 85 7.92 9.95 -3.79
CA THR A 85 7.74 11.09 -2.87
C THR A 85 7.99 12.45 -3.52
N GLU A 86 8.52 12.44 -4.74
CA GLU A 86 8.88 13.64 -5.52
C GLU A 86 8.31 13.52 -6.94
N GLU A 87 8.14 14.66 -7.61
CA GLU A 87 7.76 14.69 -9.02
C GLU A 87 8.87 14.08 -9.89
N GLY A 88 8.49 13.27 -10.86
CA GLY A 88 9.47 12.60 -11.71
C GLY A 88 8.93 11.41 -12.50
N PRO A 89 9.83 10.56 -13.02
CA PRO A 89 9.44 9.32 -13.66
C PRO A 89 8.68 8.40 -12.69
N PRO A 90 7.83 7.50 -13.20
CA PRO A 90 7.12 6.56 -12.35
C PRO A 90 8.09 5.62 -11.63
N LEU A 91 7.74 5.24 -10.41
CA LEU A 91 8.43 4.17 -9.69
C LEU A 91 7.98 2.83 -10.28
N VAL A 92 8.92 2.02 -10.77
CA VAL A 92 8.64 0.76 -11.46
C VAL A 92 9.05 -0.42 -10.58
N PHE A 93 8.20 -1.44 -10.56
CA PHE A 93 8.42 -2.70 -9.85
C PHE A 93 8.32 -3.89 -10.81
N GLU A 94 8.67 -5.08 -10.31
CA GLU A 94 8.51 -6.33 -11.04
C GLU A 94 7.06 -6.56 -11.50
N GLY A 95 6.88 -7.32 -12.58
CA GLY A 95 5.55 -7.63 -13.12
C GLY A 95 4.86 -6.47 -13.87
N ASN A 96 5.63 -5.50 -14.38
CA ASN A 96 5.13 -4.31 -15.10
C ASN A 96 4.19 -3.45 -14.24
N VAL A 97 4.43 -3.40 -12.93
CA VAL A 97 3.74 -2.48 -12.03
C VAL A 97 4.50 -1.16 -12.01
N SER A 98 3.81 -0.05 -12.23
CA SER A 98 4.42 1.27 -12.11
C SER A 98 3.49 2.24 -11.41
N VAL A 99 4.03 3.13 -10.57
CA VAL A 99 3.24 4.12 -9.83
C VAL A 99 3.77 5.50 -10.12
N GLN A 100 2.88 6.39 -10.56
CA GLN A 100 3.23 7.77 -10.87
C GLN A 100 2.55 8.73 -9.89
N LEU A 101 3.33 9.69 -9.38
CA LEU A 101 2.79 10.86 -8.69
C LEU A 101 2.10 11.74 -9.74
N LYS A 102 0.81 12.00 -9.58
CA LYS A 102 0.06 12.89 -10.48
C LYS A 102 -0.07 14.29 -9.91
N ARG A 103 -0.14 14.41 -8.58
CA ARG A 103 -0.27 15.69 -7.90
C ARG A 103 0.23 15.58 -6.47
N GLN A 104 1.11 16.49 -6.11
CA GLN A 104 1.56 16.70 -4.74
C GLN A 104 0.82 17.91 -4.15
N TYR A 105 0.40 17.82 -2.88
CA TYR A 105 -0.07 19.00 -2.14
C TYR A 105 0.94 19.34 -1.05
N PRO A 106 0.97 20.61 -0.57
CA PRO A 106 1.83 20.99 0.54
C PRO A 106 1.61 20.05 1.74
N VAL A 107 2.69 19.71 2.45
CA VAL A 107 2.69 18.79 3.61
C VAL A 107 1.63 19.16 4.66
N SER A 108 1.24 20.44 4.77
CA SER A 108 0.14 20.90 5.63
C SER A 108 -1.23 20.27 5.30
N ALA A 109 -1.40 19.72 4.10
CA ALA A 109 -2.62 19.07 3.64
C ALA A 109 -2.59 17.53 3.82
N ASN A 110 -1.44 16.91 4.17
CA ASN A 110 -1.27 15.47 4.36
C ASN A 110 -1.91 14.60 3.25
N THR A 111 -1.96 15.07 1.99
CA THR A 111 -2.72 14.41 0.93
C THR A 111 -1.97 14.51 -0.40
N ASP A 112 -1.38 13.41 -0.85
CA ASP A 112 -0.83 13.29 -2.20
C ASP A 112 -1.72 12.39 -3.08
N TYR A 113 -1.54 12.42 -4.41
CA TYR A 113 -2.36 11.63 -5.35
C TYR A 113 -1.48 10.81 -6.29
N PHE A 114 -1.74 9.53 -6.31
CA PHE A 114 -1.01 8.54 -7.09
C PHE A 114 -1.92 7.81 -8.05
N GLU A 115 -1.36 7.44 -9.18
CA GLU A 115 -2.02 6.61 -10.16
C GLU A 115 -1.17 5.35 -10.40
N PRO A 116 -1.47 4.24 -9.71
CA PRO A 116 -0.93 2.93 -10.05
C PRO A 116 -1.37 2.50 -11.45
N HIS A 117 -0.42 1.91 -12.17
CA HIS A 117 -0.64 1.16 -13.40
C HIS A 117 -0.19 -0.27 -13.15
N VAL A 118 -1.19 -1.15 -13.11
CA VAL A 118 -1.04 -2.57 -12.81
C VAL A 118 -1.58 -3.32 -14.02
N GLN A 119 -0.67 -3.62 -14.97
CA GLN A 119 -0.94 -4.27 -16.26
C GLN A 119 -1.76 -3.42 -17.27
N PRO A 120 -1.63 -3.68 -18.59
CA PRO A 120 -2.43 -2.98 -19.60
C PRO A 120 -3.91 -3.37 -19.50
N GLY A 121 -4.79 -2.41 -19.15
CA GLY A 121 -6.25 -2.57 -19.24
C GLY A 121 -7.02 -2.69 -17.92
N LEU A 122 -6.35 -2.82 -16.76
CA LEU A 122 -6.98 -2.57 -15.47
C LEU A 122 -6.85 -1.09 -15.12
N CYS A 123 -7.98 -0.45 -14.81
CA CYS A 123 -8.12 0.99 -14.73
C CYS A 123 -7.28 1.66 -13.63
N ASN A 124 -6.98 2.92 -13.90
CA ASN A 124 -6.24 3.87 -13.08
C ASN A 124 -7.01 4.23 -11.81
N THR A 125 -6.82 3.50 -10.72
CA THR A 125 -7.34 3.92 -9.41
C THR A 125 -6.51 5.09 -8.91
N GLN A 126 -7.10 6.28 -8.77
CA GLN A 126 -6.41 7.37 -8.07
C GLN A 126 -6.42 7.10 -6.56
N VAL A 127 -5.23 6.98 -5.97
CA VAL A 127 -5.06 6.64 -4.56
C VAL A 127 -4.44 7.81 -3.81
N ARG A 128 -4.93 8.06 -2.61
CA ARG A 128 -4.42 9.12 -1.72
C ARG A 128 -3.76 8.53 -0.48
N PRO A 129 -2.42 8.63 -0.31
CA PRO A 129 -1.80 8.32 0.95
C PRO A 129 -2.00 9.46 1.94
N TYR A 130 -2.32 9.07 3.17
CA TYR A 130 -2.41 9.92 4.34
C TYR A 130 -1.31 9.48 5.30
N PHE A 131 -0.37 10.37 5.57
CA PHE A 131 0.62 10.17 6.61
C PHE A 131 0.02 10.60 7.93
N LEU A 132 -0.24 9.63 8.81
CA LEU A 132 -0.66 9.95 10.16
C LEU A 132 0.61 10.13 11.02
N PRO A 133 0.82 11.30 11.63
CA PRO A 133 1.91 11.45 12.58
C PRO A 133 1.56 10.59 13.79
N ILE A 134 2.14 9.39 13.87
CA ILE A 134 2.10 8.63 15.12
C ILE A 134 3.12 9.30 16.05
N PRO A 135 2.69 9.85 17.20
CA PRO A 135 3.63 10.23 18.24
C PRO A 135 4.34 8.94 18.69
N LEU A 136 5.64 8.85 18.39
CA LEU A 136 6.54 7.83 18.93
C LEU A 136 6.65 7.95 20.45
#